data_AF-K1XV66-F1
#
_entry.id   AF-K1XV66-F1
#
_cell.length_a   1.000
_cell.length_b   1.000
_cell.length_c   1.000
_cell.angle_alpha   90.00
_cell.angle_beta   90.00
_cell.angle_gamma   90.00
#
_symmetry.space_group_name_H-M   'P 1'
#
loop_
_entity.id
_entity.type
_entity.pdbx_description
1 polymer ?
#
loop_
_entity_poly.entity_id
_entity_poly.type
_entity_poly.pdbx_seq_one_letter_code
_entity_poly.pdbx_strand_id
1 'polypeptide(L)' 'MTPAKALKTYRENKNWTLDELGHKLGGITRQYISDIEHERRNISKEMAKKLSELFDVPIDRFI' A
#
# COMPACT_ATOMS: atom_id res chain seq x y z
N MET A 1 -8.50 -0.95 12.49
CA MET A 1 -7.43 -1.32 11.53
C MET A 1 -6.89 -0.02 10.96
N THR A 2 -5.58 0.21 10.97
CA THR A 2 -4.99 1.42 10.39
C THR A 2 -4.80 1.25 8.87
N PRO A 3 -4.73 2.34 8.08
CA PRO A 3 -4.41 2.29 6.66
C PRO A 3 -3.14 1.48 6.34
N ALA A 4 -2.10 1.63 7.16
CA ALA A 4 -0.85 0.87 7.05
C ALA A 4 -1.06 -0.64 7.23
N LYS A 5 -1.83 -1.04 8.26
CA LYS A 5 -2.18 -2.45 8.49
C LYS A 5 -3.06 -3.00 7.37
N ALA A 6 -4.01 -2.21 6.86
CA ALA A 6 -4.83 -2.59 5.72
C ALA A 6 -3.97 -2.87 4.49
N LEU A 7 -3.03 -1.98 4.15
CA LEU A 7 -2.09 -2.17 3.05
C LEU A 7 -1.33 -3.50 3.16
N LYS A 8 -0.75 -3.76 4.34
CA LYS A 8 -0.02 -5.00 4.61
C LYS A 8 -0.90 -6.24 4.39
N THR A 9 -2.11 -6.23 4.92
CA THR A 9 -3.07 -7.34 4.74
C THR A 9 -3.42 -7.56 3.27
N TYR A 10 -3.71 -6.50 2.51
CA TYR A 10 -4.01 -6.64 1.08
C TYR A 10 -2.81 -7.18 0.28
N ARG A 11 -1.59 -6.71 0.59
CA ARG A 11 -0.36 -7.21 -0.03
C ARG A 11 -0.15 -8.69 0.25
N GLU A 12 -0.26 -9.10 1.52
CA GLU A 12 -0.07 -10.48 1.96
C GLU A 12 -1.14 -11.42 1.39
N ASN A 13 -2.40 -10.99 1.31
CA ASN A 13 -3.48 -11.76 0.67
C ASN A 13 -3.24 -12.01 -0.82
N LYS A 14 -2.45 -11.15 -1.48
CA LYS A 14 -2.02 -11.34 -2.87
C LYS A 14 -0.70 -12.08 -2.99
N ASN A 15 -0.09 -12.50 -1.88
CA ASN A 15 1.25 -13.10 -1.79
C ASN A 15 2.34 -12.24 -2.45
N TRP A 16 2.20 -10.90 -2.40
CA TRP A 16 3.19 -10.00 -2.95
C TRP A 16 4.28 -9.67 -1.92
N THR A 17 5.52 -9.64 -2.39
CA THR A 17 6.61 -8.98 -1.68
C THR A 17 6.42 -7.47 -1.69
N LEU A 18 7.12 -6.78 -0.78
CA LEU A 18 7.15 -5.31 -0.75
C LEU A 18 7.66 -4.70 -2.06
N ASP A 19 8.58 -5.38 -2.73
CA ASP A 19 9.17 -4.95 -4.00
C ASP A 19 8.19 -5.09 -5.16
N GLU A 20 7.47 -6.21 -5.25
CA GLU A 20 6.42 -6.42 -6.25
C GLU A 20 5.28 -5.42 -6.11
N LEU A 21 4.85 -5.10 -4.89
CA LEU A 21 3.88 -4.03 -4.66
C LEU A 21 4.43 -2.68 -5.15
N GLY A 22 5.69 -2.39 -4.84
CA GLY A 22 6.37 -1.19 -5.31
C GLY A 22 6.38 -1.06 -6.84
N HIS A 23 6.72 -2.15 -7.53
CA HIS A 23 6.68 -2.22 -9.00
C HIS A 23 5.27 -2.01 -9.56
N LYS A 24 4.25 -2.64 -8.96
CA LYS A 24 2.84 -2.48 -9.36
C LYS A 24 2.32 -1.05 -9.16
N LEU A 25 2.89 -0.30 -8.23
CA LEU A 25 2.55 1.10 -7.98
C LEU A 25 3.36 2.10 -8.85
N GLY A 26 4.04 1.62 -9.89
CA GLY A 26 4.78 2.46 -10.83
C GLY A 26 6.26 2.67 -10.46
N GLY A 27 6.91 1.65 -9.89
CA GLY A 27 8.34 1.69 -9.59
C GLY A 27 8.70 2.33 -8.25
N ILE A 28 7.83 2.19 -7.26
CA ILE A 28 8.08 2.61 -5.89
C ILE A 28 9.09 1.67 -5.24
N THR A 29 10.02 2.21 -4.45
CA THR A 29 11.03 1.39 -3.79
C THR A 29 10.43 0.51 -2.70
N ARG A 30 11.02 -0.67 -2.50
CA ARG A 30 10.71 -1.55 -1.36
C ARG A 30 10.71 -0.81 0.00
N GLN A 31 11.68 0.10 0.21
CA GLN A 31 11.80 0.86 1.45
C GLN A 31 10.60 1.79 1.66
N TYR A 32 10.10 2.45 0.61
CA TYR A 32 8.93 3.30 0.68
C TYR A 32 7.70 2.53 1.16
N ILE A 33 7.46 1.34 0.60
CA ILE A 33 6.34 0.47 1.01
C ILE A 33 6.53 0.01 2.46
N SER A 34 7.74 -0.39 2.83
CA SER A 34 8.08 -0.76 4.20
C SER A 34 7.79 0.38 5.19
N ASP A 35 8.17 1.61 4.86
CA ASP A 35 7.92 2.77 5.72
C ASP A 35 6.43 3.05 5.91
N ILE A 36 5.60 2.79 4.90
CA ILE A 36 4.13 2.86 5.05
C ILE A 36 3.63 1.76 5.98
N GLU A 37 3.99 0.50 5.72
CA GLU A 37 3.47 -0.65 6.50
C GLU A 37 3.89 -0.61 7.98
N HIS A 38 4.98 0.08 8.29
CA HIS A 38 5.46 0.30 9.66
C HIS A 38 5.08 1.68 10.23
N GLU A 39 4.16 2.41 9.58
CA GLU A 39 3.65 3.71 10.04
C GLU A 39 4.73 4.80 10.19
N ARG A 40 5.89 4.63 9.55
CA ARG A 40 6.96 5.65 9.46
C ARG A 40 6.67 6.70 8.40
N ARG A 41 5.78 6.38 7.46
CA ARG A 41 5.30 7.25 6.40
C ARG A 41 3.78 7.15 6.28
N ASN A 42 3.13 8.30 6.21
CA ASN A 42 1.69 8.38 5.97
C ASN A 42 1.36 8.07 4.51
N ILE A 43 0.17 7.52 4.27
CA ILE A 43 -0.38 7.32 2.92
C ILE A 43 -0.95 8.66 2.45
N SER A 44 -0.41 9.21 1.37
CA SER A 44 -0.97 10.42 0.74
C SER A 44 -2.29 10.08 0.04
N LYS A 45 -3.15 11.08 -0.20
CA LYS A 45 -4.41 10.88 -0.95
C LYS A 45 -4.17 10.28 -2.35
N GLU A 46 -3.10 10.70 -3.02
CA GLU A 46 -2.73 10.15 -4.32
C GLU A 46 -2.33 8.67 -4.20
N MET A 47 -1.56 8.31 -3.18
CA MET A 47 -1.20 6.92 -2.92
C MET A 47 -2.43 6.08 -2.57
N ALA A 48 -3.31 6.60 -1.72
CA ALA A 48 -4.58 5.94 -1.37
C ALA A 48 -5.41 5.62 -2.60
N LYS A 49 -5.46 6.56 -3.58
CA LYS A 49 -6.13 6.33 -4.86
C LYS A 49 -5.47 5.23 -5.69
N LYS A 50 -4.14 5.23 -5.83
CA LYS A 50 -3.40 4.16 -6.53
C LYS A 50 -3.62 2.79 -5.88
N LEU A 51 -3.64 2.74 -4.55
CA LEU A 51 -3.90 1.51 -3.79
C LEU A 51 -5.34 1.03 -3.97
N SER A 52 -6.30 1.95 -3.94
CA SER A 52 -7.72 1.67 -4.20
C SER A 52 -7.93 1.05 -5.58
N GLU A 53 -7.32 1.64 -6.61
CA GLU A 53 -7.35 1.14 -7.98
C GLU A 53 -6.63 -0.21 -8.12
N LEU A 54 -5.45 -0.38 -7.50
CA LEU A 54 -4.66 -1.61 -7.59
C LEU A 54 -5.33 -2.81 -6.91
N PHE A 55 -5.99 -2.58 -5.77
CA PHE A 55 -6.63 -3.64 -4.98
C PHE A 55 -8.12 -3.81 -5.27
N ASP A 56 -8.71 -2.93 -6.08
CA ASP A 56 -10.15 -2.88 -6.37
C ASP A 56 -10.99 -2.79 -5.07
N VAL A 57 -10.66 -1.83 -4.21
CA VAL A 57 -11.33 -1.58 -2.93
C VAL A 57 -11.56 -0.09 -2.69
N PRO A 58 -12.54 0.30 -1.86
CA PRO A 58 -12.80 1.71 -1.56
C PRO A 58 -11.57 2.44 -0.99
N ILE A 59 -11.39 3.70 -1.39
CA ILE A 59 -10.26 4.54 -0.97
C ILE A 59 -10.19 4.73 0.55
N ASP A 60 -11.33 4.70 1.24
CA ASP A 60 -11.43 4.82 2.71
C ASP A 60 -10.68 3.72 3.47
N ARG A 61 -10.27 2.64 2.81
CA ARG A 61 -9.37 1.64 3.39
C ARG A 61 -7.96 2.18 3.64
N PHE A 62 -7.60 3.29 2.99
CA PHE A 62 -6.25 3.84 2.95
C PHE A 62 -6.17 5.31 3.41
N ILE A 63 -7.23 5.86 4.04
CA ILE A 63 -7.31 7.23 4.58
C ILE A 63 -7.30 7.21 6.11
#